data_AF-A0A5C7BPH5-F1
#
_entry.id   AF-A0A5C7BPH5-F1
#
_cell.length_a   1.000
_cell.length_b   1.000
_cell.length_c   1.000
_cell.angle_alpha   90.00
_cell.angle_beta   90.00
_cell.angle_gamma   90.00
#
_symmetry.space_group_name_H-M   'P 1'
#
loop_
_entity.id
_entity.type
_entity.pdbx_description
1 polymer ?
#
loop_
_entity_poly.entity_id
_entity_poly.type
_entity_poly.pdbx_seq_one_letter_code
_entity_poly.pdbx_strand_id
1 'polypeptide(L)'
;MEQPRNKSLPTSADFRRDFPQFADAVTYPEAQIQFRLNLADILLSEKVTGAKIFPYLVELFVAHYMALFAQDQRSAAAGGAGGASSGVQTSKSVDKVSVSYDASATLNPDAGFWNNTRYGAEFWQLITMFGAGGRQL
;
A
#
# COMPACT_ATOMS: atom_id res chain seq x y z
N MET A 1 12.53 -19.13 12.88
CA MET A 1 12.06 -17.86 12.27
C MET A 1 12.64 -16.76 13.12
N GLU A 2 13.36 -15.82 12.52
CA GLU A 2 13.88 -14.65 13.25
C GLU A 2 12.70 -13.83 13.79
N GLN A 3 12.80 -13.35 15.02
CA GLN A 3 11.71 -12.60 15.65
C GLN A 3 11.60 -11.21 14.97
N PRO A 4 10.39 -10.72 14.66
CA PRO A 4 10.23 -9.43 13.98
C PRO A 4 10.86 -8.30 14.80
N ARG A 5 11.41 -7.30 14.10
CA ARG A 5 12.06 -6.14 14.72
C ARG A 5 11.05 -5.32 15.51
N ASN A 6 9.86 -5.13 14.96
CA ASN A 6 8.77 -4.40 15.58
C ASN A 6 7.81 -5.38 16.26
N LYS A 7 7.49 -5.13 17.53
CA LYS A 7 6.71 -6.07 18.35
C LYS A 7 5.25 -6.14 17.93
N SER A 8 4.73 -5.02 17.41
CA SER A 8 3.35 -4.87 16.95
C SER A 8 3.20 -5.10 15.44
N LEU A 9 4.17 -5.76 14.79
CA LEU A 9 4.03 -6.13 13.38
C LEU A 9 2.79 -7.01 13.18
N PRO A 10 1.83 -6.62 12.31
CA PRO A 10 0.62 -7.40 12.06
C PRO A 10 0.94 -8.66 11.27
N THR A 11 0.08 -9.68 11.40
CA THR A 11 0.14 -10.90 10.61
C THR A 11 -0.61 -10.76 9.28
N SER A 12 -0.41 -11.72 8.36
CA SER A 12 -1.20 -11.83 7.13
C SER A 12 -2.71 -11.94 7.43
N ALA A 13 -3.07 -12.62 8.52
CA ALA A 13 -4.45 -12.77 8.96
C ALA A 13 -5.05 -11.47 9.51
N ASP A 14 -4.28 -10.71 10.30
CA ASP A 14 -4.68 -9.39 10.78
C ASP A 14 -4.96 -8.44 9.61
N PHE A 15 -4.03 -8.38 8.66
CA PHE A 15 -4.17 -7.56 7.46
C PHE A 15 -5.46 -7.89 6.67
N ARG A 16 -5.78 -9.18 6.48
CA ARG A 16 -7.00 -9.58 5.77
C ARG A 16 -8.27 -9.30 6.57
N ARG A 17 -8.22 -9.37 7.90
CA ARG A 17 -9.34 -8.99 8.78
C ARG A 17 -9.63 -7.50 8.64
N ASP A 18 -8.59 -6.67 8.67
CA ASP A 18 -8.72 -5.22 8.74
C ASP A 18 -8.92 -4.59 7.35
N PHE A 19 -8.44 -5.25 6.29
CA PHE A 19 -8.67 -4.87 4.89
C PHE A 19 -9.31 -6.04 4.09
N PRO A 20 -10.61 -6.34 4.29
CA PRO A 20 -11.29 -7.50 3.71
C PRO A 20 -11.34 -7.51 2.16
N GLN A 21 -11.15 -6.37 1.52
CA GLN A 21 -10.98 -6.28 0.06
C GLN A 21 -9.76 -7.06 -0.46
N PHE A 22 -8.80 -7.40 0.41
CA PHE A 22 -7.65 -8.23 0.08
C PHE A 22 -7.80 -9.69 0.58
N ALA A 23 -9.02 -10.15 0.88
CA ALA A 23 -9.26 -11.48 1.46
C ALA A 23 -9.10 -12.65 0.46
N ASP A 24 -9.22 -12.40 -0.85
CA ASP A 24 -9.05 -13.46 -1.86
C ASP A 24 -7.59 -13.94 -1.90
N ALA A 25 -7.35 -15.21 -1.56
CA ALA A 25 -6.02 -15.81 -1.52
C ALA A 25 -5.44 -16.11 -2.91
N VAL A 26 -6.28 -16.17 -3.96
CA VAL A 26 -5.83 -16.35 -5.34
C VAL A 26 -5.33 -15.02 -5.89
N THR A 27 -6.15 -13.97 -5.77
CA THR A 27 -5.76 -12.62 -6.23
C THR A 27 -4.62 -12.04 -5.39
N TYR A 28 -4.63 -12.29 -4.08
CA TYR A 28 -3.64 -11.80 -3.12
C TYR A 28 -2.99 -12.98 -2.39
N PRO A 29 -1.95 -13.62 -2.95
CA PRO A 29 -1.29 -14.74 -2.31
C PRO A 29 -0.67 -14.36 -0.97
N GLU A 30 -0.77 -15.25 0.02
CA GLU A 30 -0.22 -15.01 1.35
C GLU A 30 1.29 -14.72 1.34
N ALA A 31 2.04 -15.41 0.48
CA ALA A 31 3.47 -15.16 0.31
C ALA A 31 3.78 -13.71 -0.12
N GLN A 32 2.91 -13.09 -0.93
CA GLN A 32 3.08 -11.70 -1.36
C GLN A 32 2.78 -10.72 -0.22
N ILE A 33 1.73 -10.98 0.57
CA ILE A 33 1.40 -10.19 1.77
C ILE A 33 2.55 -10.28 2.78
N GLN A 34 3.02 -11.50 3.08
CA GLN A 34 4.10 -11.72 4.03
C GLN A 34 5.41 -11.08 3.58
N PHE A 35 5.72 -11.13 2.28
CA PHE A 35 6.88 -10.44 1.72
C PHE A 35 6.82 -8.92 1.99
N ARG A 36 5.65 -8.30 1.84
CA ARG A 36 5.48 -6.87 2.11
C ARG A 36 5.46 -6.53 3.60
N LEU A 37 4.93 -7.41 4.45
CA LEU A 37 5.03 -7.28 5.92
C LEU A 37 6.49 -7.30 6.37
N ASN A 38 7.29 -8.24 5.86
CA ASN A 38 8.72 -8.31 6.17
C ASN A 38 9.47 -7.05 5.72
N LEU A 39 9.14 -6.52 4.54
CA LEU A 39 9.70 -5.27 4.05
C LEU A 39 9.30 -4.09 4.94
N ALA A 40 8.04 -4.00 5.36
CA ALA A 40 7.56 -2.98 6.27
C ALA A 40 8.27 -3.04 7.63
N ASP A 41 8.52 -4.25 8.15
CA ASP A 41 9.27 -4.45 9.40
C ASP A 41 10.70 -3.89 9.32
N ILE A 42 11.33 -3.99 8.15
CA ILE A 42 12.67 -3.43 7.91
C ILE A 42 12.61 -1.89 7.79
N LEU A 43 11.66 -1.36 7.03
CA LEU A 43 11.62 0.08 6.69
C LEU A 43 11.00 0.95 7.78
N LEU A 44 10.01 0.44 8.51
CA LEU A 44 9.20 1.22 9.45
C LEU A 44 9.56 0.89 10.90
N SER A 45 9.71 1.92 11.73
CA SER A 45 10.05 1.76 13.14
C SER A 45 8.88 2.09 14.06
N GLU A 46 8.43 1.10 14.81
CA GLU A 46 7.44 1.23 15.88
C GLU A 46 7.93 2.22 16.96
N LYS A 47 9.24 2.33 17.18
CA LYS A 47 9.79 3.28 18.15
C LYS A 47 9.57 4.75 17.74
N VAL A 48 9.44 5.01 16.44
CA VAL A 48 9.23 6.36 15.89
C VAL A 48 7.74 6.70 15.81
N THR A 49 6.95 5.74 15.36
CA THR A 49 5.52 5.93 15.08
C THR A 49 4.63 5.65 16.30
N GLY A 50 5.09 4.77 17.20
CA GLY A 50 4.34 4.30 18.37
C GLY A 50 3.54 3.04 18.07
N ALA A 51 3.48 2.13 19.05
CA ALA A 51 2.85 0.80 18.93
C ALA A 51 1.37 0.80 18.55
N LYS A 52 0.63 1.90 18.78
CA LYS A 52 -0.80 1.97 18.49
C LYS A 52 -1.10 2.25 17.01
N ILE A 53 -0.28 3.06 16.36
CA ILE A 53 -0.49 3.46 14.96
C ILE A 53 0.36 2.63 14.00
N PHE A 54 1.44 2.04 14.49
CA PHE A 54 2.36 1.24 13.69
C PHE A 54 1.66 0.13 12.89
N PRO A 55 0.76 -0.69 13.46
CA PRO A 55 0.06 -1.73 12.69
C PRO A 55 -0.70 -1.13 11.49
N TYR A 56 -1.43 -0.04 11.71
CA TYR A 56 -2.19 0.62 10.65
C TYR A 56 -1.30 1.17 9.52
N LEU A 57 -0.16 1.77 9.87
CA LEU A 57 0.81 2.25 8.88
C LEU A 57 1.41 1.10 8.06
N VAL A 58 1.72 -0.02 8.71
CA VAL A 58 2.20 -1.23 8.03
C VAL A 58 1.14 -1.77 7.09
N GLU A 59 -0.12 -1.83 7.52
CA GLU A 59 -1.21 -2.35 6.69
C GLU A 59 -1.50 -1.45 5.48
N LEU A 60 -1.45 -0.12 5.64
CA LEU A 60 -1.55 0.81 4.50
C LEU A 60 -0.40 0.63 3.51
N PHE A 61 0.83 0.43 4.01
CA PHE A 61 2.00 0.11 3.18
C PHE A 61 1.78 -1.19 2.38
N VAL A 62 1.31 -2.26 3.04
CA VAL A 62 1.03 -3.55 2.39
C VAL A 62 -0.11 -3.41 1.38
N ALA A 63 -1.21 -2.74 1.75
CA ALA A 63 -2.36 -2.49 0.89
C ALA A 63 -1.98 -1.73 -0.39
N HIS A 64 -1.08 -0.74 -0.29
CA HIS A 64 -0.55 -0.03 -1.45
C HIS A 64 0.10 -0.99 -2.45
N TYR A 65 1.03 -1.83 -1.98
CA TYR A 65 1.68 -2.82 -2.84
C TYR A 65 0.73 -3.89 -3.36
N MET A 66 -0.26 -4.34 -2.58
CA MET A 66 -1.23 -5.34 -3.02
C MET A 66 -2.17 -4.80 -4.11
N ALA A 67 -2.56 -3.52 -4.01
CA ALA A 67 -3.33 -2.86 -5.06
C ALA A 67 -2.53 -2.76 -6.37
N LEU A 68 -1.25 -2.36 -6.32
CA LEU A 68 -0.37 -2.34 -7.49
C LEU A 68 -0.12 -3.74 -8.07
N PHE A 69 0.09 -4.74 -7.19
CA PHE A 69 0.26 -6.13 -7.61
C PHE A 69 -0.96 -6.66 -8.38
N ALA A 70 -2.18 -6.36 -7.94
CA ALA A 70 -3.40 -6.74 -8.67
C ALA A 70 -3.53 -6.00 -10.01
N GLN A 71 -3.11 -4.73 -10.08
CA GLN A 71 -3.05 -3.96 -11.32
C GLN A 71 -2.05 -4.58 -12.31
N ASP A 72 -0.86 -4.95 -11.85
CA ASP A 72 0.17 -5.60 -12.66
C ASP A 72 -0.29 -6.97 -13.17
N GLN A 73 -0.91 -7.79 -12.32
CA GLN A 73 -1.48 -9.07 -12.74
C GLN A 73 -2.55 -8.90 -13.82
N ARG A 74 -3.40 -7.88 -13.70
CA ARG A 74 -4.41 -7.58 -14.72
C ARG A 74 -3.78 -7.10 -16.03
N SER A 75 -2.74 -6.27 -15.96
CA SER A 75 -1.97 -5.83 -17.13
C SER A 75 -1.34 -7.03 -17.84
N ALA A 76 -0.67 -7.91 -17.09
CA ALA A 76 -0.05 -9.12 -17.62
C ALA A 76 -1.07 -10.07 -18.26
N ALA A 77 -2.24 -10.28 -17.63
CA ALA A 77 -3.32 -11.09 -18.19
C ALA A 77 -3.89 -10.51 -19.51
N ALA A 78 -3.79 -9.19 -19.70
CA ALA A 78 -4.18 -8.50 -20.92
C ALA A 78 -3.05 -8.41 -21.97
N GLY A 79 -1.89 -9.04 -21.73
CA GLY A 79 -0.72 -8.99 -22.61
C GLY A 79 0.13 -7.71 -22.49
N GLY A 80 -0.11 -6.90 -21.47
CA GLY A 80 0.72 -5.74 -21.14
C GLY A 80 1.98 -6.11 -20.37
N ALA A 81 2.97 -5.20 -20.36
CA ALA A 81 4.13 -5.34 -19.48
C ALA A 81 3.72 -5.05 -18.03
N GLY A 82 4.05 -5.95 -17.10
CA GLY A 82 3.90 -5.71 -15.66
C GLY A 82 4.91 -4.69 -15.16
N GLY A 83 4.55 -3.90 -14.14
CA GLY A 83 5.44 -2.89 -13.54
C GLY A 83 5.50 -1.57 -14.30
N ALA A 84 4.56 -1.29 -15.20
CA ALA A 84 4.45 0.02 -15.83
C ALA A 84 4.07 1.06 -14.77
N SER A 85 4.89 2.11 -14.63
CA SER A 85 4.54 3.22 -13.75
C SER A 85 3.26 3.89 -14.26
N SER A 86 2.30 4.14 -13.37
CA SER A 86 0.99 4.72 -13.76
C SER A 86 1.11 6.09 -14.46
N GLY A 87 2.31 6.72 -14.45
CA GLY A 87 2.64 7.93 -15.18
C GLY A 87 3.07 7.74 -16.65
N VAL A 88 3.29 6.51 -17.13
CA VAL A 88 3.64 6.19 -18.54
C VAL A 88 2.53 5.35 -19.19
N GLN A 89 1.28 5.58 -18.84
CA GLN A 89 0.15 5.11 -19.63
C GLN A 89 -0.75 6.29 -19.99
N THR A 90 -0.21 7.16 -20.85
CA THR A 90 -1.01 8.13 -21.59
C THR A 90 -2.01 7.38 -22.46
N SER A 91 -3.27 7.42 -22.04
CA SER A 91 -4.49 7.23 -22.85
C SER A 91 -4.54 6.01 -23.78
N LYS A 92 -5.17 4.93 -23.31
CA LYS A 92 -6.09 4.16 -24.15
C LYS A 92 -7.36 3.85 -23.38
N SER A 93 -8.40 4.64 -23.63
CA SER A 93 -9.79 4.34 -23.30
C SER A 93 -10.21 3.13 -24.12
N VAL A 94 -10.47 2.01 -23.46
CA VAL A 94 -11.24 0.91 -24.06
C VAL A 94 -12.45 0.73 -23.17
N ASP A 95 -13.63 0.92 -23.76
CA ASP A 95 -14.94 0.74 -23.14
C ASP A 95 -14.97 -0.47 -22.19
N LYS A 96 -15.09 -0.19 -20.88
CA LYS A 96 -15.95 -0.88 -19.90
C LYS A 96 -15.51 -0.51 -18.48
N VAL A 97 -16.40 0.22 -17.80
CA VAL A 97 -16.43 0.47 -16.34
C VAL A 97 -15.08 0.89 -15.75
N SER A 98 -14.67 2.12 -16.06
CA SER A 98 -13.77 2.84 -15.18
C SER A 98 -14.58 3.22 -13.94
N VAL A 99 -14.40 2.50 -12.82
CA VAL A 99 -14.78 3.09 -11.53
C VAL A 99 -13.72 4.16 -11.25
N SER A 100 -13.95 5.36 -11.76
CA SER A 100 -13.24 6.56 -11.36
C SER A 100 -13.66 6.88 -9.93
N TYR A 101 -12.92 6.34 -8.96
CA TYR A 101 -12.88 6.97 -7.65
C TYR A 101 -12.18 8.30 -7.86
N ASP A 102 -12.92 9.40 -7.71
CA ASP A 102 -12.36 10.74 -7.69
C ASP A 102 -11.42 10.86 -6.48
N ALA A 103 -10.16 10.48 -6.68
CA ALA A 103 -9.06 10.76 -5.78
C ALA A 103 -8.32 12.04 -6.18
N SER A 104 -8.81 12.77 -7.19
CA SER A 104 -8.09 13.89 -7.82
C SER A 104 -8.01 15.13 -6.92
N ALA A 105 -8.82 15.20 -5.87
CA ALA A 105 -8.85 16.35 -4.95
C ALA A 105 -7.78 16.31 -3.84
N THR A 106 -7.01 15.23 -3.66
CA THR A 106 -6.12 15.06 -2.48
C THR A 106 -4.76 14.41 -2.76
N LEU A 107 -4.31 14.36 -4.02
CA LEU A 107 -2.96 13.86 -4.32
C LEU A 107 -1.91 14.93 -3.95
N ASN A 108 -1.04 14.59 -3.01
CA ASN A 108 0.08 15.46 -2.64
C ASN A 108 1.19 15.32 -3.69
N PRO A 109 1.63 16.40 -4.36
CA PRO A 109 2.66 16.32 -5.41
C PRO A 109 3.98 15.70 -4.92
N ASP A 110 4.28 15.81 -3.62
CA ASP A 110 5.50 15.28 -3.02
C ASP A 110 5.44 13.78 -2.72
N ALA A 111 4.25 13.15 -2.80
CA ALA A 111 4.06 11.74 -2.44
C ALA A 111 4.53 10.76 -3.53
N GLY A 112 4.77 11.23 -4.77
CA GLY A 112 5.38 10.44 -5.85
C GLY A 112 4.76 9.05 -6.02
N PHE A 113 5.56 8.00 -5.79
CA PHE A 113 5.12 6.59 -5.87
C PHE A 113 3.88 6.28 -5.04
N TRP A 114 3.72 6.92 -3.88
CA TRP A 114 2.62 6.66 -2.98
C TRP A 114 1.27 7.13 -3.53
N ASN A 115 1.26 8.10 -4.46
CA ASN A 115 0.02 8.57 -5.11
C ASN A 115 -0.65 7.54 -6.02
N ASN A 116 0.02 6.44 -6.39
CA ASN A 116 -0.56 5.46 -7.30
C ASN A 116 -1.76 4.71 -6.69
N THR A 117 -1.97 4.78 -5.36
CA THR A 117 -3.15 4.20 -4.71
C THR A 117 -3.62 5.08 -3.56
N ARG A 118 -4.91 5.02 -3.21
CA ARG A 118 -5.45 5.72 -2.02
C ARG A 118 -4.72 5.35 -0.73
N TYR A 119 -4.35 4.07 -0.59
CA TYR A 119 -3.64 3.56 0.59
C TYR A 119 -2.24 4.16 0.71
N GLY A 120 -1.57 4.33 -0.42
CA GLY A 120 -0.25 4.96 -0.45
C GLY A 120 -0.34 6.46 -0.12
N ALA A 121 -1.29 7.18 -0.71
CA ALA A 121 -1.50 8.59 -0.41
C ALA A 121 -1.77 8.83 1.08
N GLU A 122 -2.62 8.00 1.70
CA GLU A 122 -2.89 8.07 3.14
C GLU A 122 -1.66 7.68 3.97
N PHE A 123 -0.96 6.61 3.61
CA PHE A 123 0.29 6.21 4.26
C PHE A 123 1.30 7.36 4.26
N TRP A 124 1.51 8.00 3.11
CA TRP A 124 2.43 9.13 2.96
C TRP A 124 2.03 10.31 3.85
N GLN A 125 0.75 10.66 3.85
CA GLN A 125 0.22 11.74 4.70
C GLN A 125 0.49 11.46 6.18
N LEU A 126 0.27 10.23 6.65
CA LEU A 126 0.46 9.90 8.06
C LEU A 126 1.93 9.76 8.44
N ILE A 127 2.74 9.05 7.64
CA ILE A 127 4.13 8.76 7.98
C ILE A 127 5.00 10.03 8.02
N THR A 128 4.69 11.02 7.18
CA THR A 128 5.38 12.32 7.15
C THR A 128 5.11 13.16 8.40
N MET A 129 3.98 12.97 9.09
CA MET A 129 3.71 13.64 10.37
C MET A 129 4.68 13.21 11.48
N PHE A 130 5.20 11.97 11.42
CA PHE A 130 6.18 11.47 12.39
C PHE A 130 7.63 11.88 12.03
N GLY A 131 7.90 12.18 10.76
CA GLY A 131 9.22 12.63 10.29
C GLY A 131 9.45 14.14 10.37
N ALA A 132 8.39 14.95 10.33
CA ALA A 132 8.49 16.42 10.34
C ALA A 132 8.69 17.05 11.73
N GLY A 133 8.73 16.23 12.80
CA GLY A 133 8.51 16.70 14.16
C GLY A 133 7.04 17.06 14.35
N GLY A 134 6.39 16.51 15.38
CA GLY A 134 4.97 16.76 15.62
C GLY A 134 4.68 18.28 15.60
N ARG A 135 3.95 18.75 14.60
CA ARG A 135 3.35 20.09 14.66
C ARG A 135 2.24 20.01 15.70
N GLN A 136 2.62 20.32 16.94
CA GLN A 136 1.68 20.56 18.02
C GLN A 136 0.92 21.85 17.69
N LEU A 137 -0.41 21.78 17.65
CA LEU A 137 -1.28 22.95 17.68
C LEU A 137 -1.28 23.56 19.08
#